data_AF-A0A850GLC0-F1
#
_entry.id   AF-A0A850GLC0-F1
#
_cell.length_a   1.000
_cell.length_b   1.000
_cell.length_c   1.000
_cell.angle_alpha   90.00
_cell.angle_beta   90.00
_cell.angle_gamma   90.00
#
_symmetry.space_group_name_H-M   'P 1'
#
loop_
_entity.id
_entity.type
_entity.pdbx_description
1 polymer ?
#
loop_
_entity_poly.entity_id
_entity_poly.type
_entity_poly.pdbx_seq_one_letter_code
_entity_poly.pdbx_strand_id
1 'polypeptide(L)'
;MHTPRFEFLTLAAALSLTFACTDDGGGGSDDEVGETQTGSESDSSGTSAEGSSSEESGSSSSESGSESESEESTETETETESSSESEGESADTEGESADTEGESADTEGESSETTGEEEPESDIEVVITSDNAYGFGYGTESAMANYYGGIENTTAGQIFNCNGGPETYQIPAEAADNASYLYIVTWADSSTTQGVIARFRRDGGLMGFGEDVLTGDEGWEVCATGSNYNPGSGGPSLDVINTNIVDCNADALSPDTSSVGWVDDVGTEYGAVVFGEDNTTPYDGSAKAGNEFPLVCQDVMPEEAKWMWFNWDPANVVWPNQSPFLWPGGSNPDHQFLIFRLAADLIPDPQ
;
A
#
# COMPACT_ATOMS: atom_id res chain seq x y z
N MET A 1 42.98 -28.74 30.66
CA MET A 1 43.00 -28.31 29.25
C MET A 1 42.30 -26.96 29.19
N HIS A 2 42.99 -25.95 28.68
CA HIS A 2 42.61 -24.53 28.73
C HIS A 2 41.48 -24.22 27.74
N THR A 3 40.44 -23.56 28.22
CA THR A 3 39.37 -22.92 27.42
C THR A 3 39.81 -21.51 27.04
N PRO A 4 39.65 -21.04 25.79
CA PRO A 4 39.81 -19.62 25.50
C PRO A 4 38.50 -18.87 25.77
N ARG A 5 38.60 -17.76 26.50
CA ARG A 5 37.58 -16.71 26.65
C ARG A 5 37.64 -15.81 25.42
N PHE A 6 36.50 -15.56 24.79
CA PHE A 6 36.34 -14.46 23.82
C PHE A 6 35.96 -13.18 24.58
N GLU A 7 36.79 -12.15 24.46
CA GLU A 7 36.50 -10.78 24.87
C GLU A 7 35.74 -10.08 23.74
N PHE A 8 34.60 -9.47 24.07
CA PHE A 8 33.90 -8.53 23.19
C PHE A 8 34.55 -7.15 23.34
N LEU A 9 35.09 -6.61 22.24
CA LEU A 9 35.50 -5.22 22.14
C LEU A 9 34.28 -4.36 21.75
N THR A 10 33.80 -3.54 22.67
CA THR A 10 32.80 -2.50 22.40
C THR A 10 33.52 -1.29 21.79
N LEU A 11 33.23 -0.97 20.52
CA LEU A 11 33.72 0.24 19.87
C LEU A 11 32.66 1.36 20.06
N ALA A 12 32.93 2.30 20.97
CA ALA A 12 32.13 3.50 21.15
C ALA A 12 32.63 4.59 20.17
N ALA A 13 31.79 5.00 19.22
CA ALA A 13 32.03 6.17 18.39
C ALA A 13 31.49 7.43 19.10
N ALA A 14 32.39 8.34 19.45
CA ALA A 14 32.06 9.66 19.98
C ALA A 14 31.82 10.63 18.82
N LEU A 15 30.60 11.15 18.69
CA LEU A 15 30.26 12.21 17.76
C LEU A 15 30.38 13.57 18.49
N SER A 16 31.36 14.38 18.09
CA SER A 16 31.56 15.74 18.59
C SER A 16 30.62 16.71 17.87
N LEU A 17 29.73 17.36 18.61
CA LEU A 17 28.99 18.56 18.17
C LEU A 17 29.87 19.81 18.35
N THR A 18 30.15 20.51 17.26
CA THR A 18 30.62 21.90 17.30
C THR A 18 29.47 22.85 17.00
N PHE A 19 29.07 23.61 18.02
CA PHE A 19 28.23 24.81 17.89
C PHE A 19 29.07 25.96 17.32
N ALA A 20 28.63 26.54 16.21
CA ALA A 20 29.09 27.85 15.75
C ALA A 20 27.92 28.84 15.83
N CYS A 21 28.00 29.75 16.79
CA CYS A 21 27.15 30.93 16.86
C CYS A 21 27.74 32.01 15.94
N THR A 22 26.99 32.45 14.93
CA THR A 22 27.25 33.72 14.24
C THR A 22 26.28 34.75 14.80
N ASP A 23 26.87 35.60 15.63
CA ASP A 23 26.41 36.91 16.05
C ASP A 23 26.85 37.90 14.96
N ASP A 24 25.93 38.70 14.41
CA ASP A 24 26.29 39.96 13.78
C ASP A 24 25.12 40.95 13.90
N GLY A 25 25.39 42.00 14.68
CA GLY A 25 24.47 43.07 14.98
C GLY A 25 24.37 44.11 13.85
N GLY A 26 23.25 44.82 13.83
CA GLY A 26 23.04 45.96 12.94
C GLY A 26 22.16 46.99 13.62
N GLY A 27 22.76 48.01 14.24
CA GLY A 27 22.08 49.15 14.83
C GLY A 27 22.70 50.47 14.36
N GLY A 28 21.82 51.43 14.02
CA GLY A 28 22.08 52.87 13.88
C GLY A 28 22.84 53.28 12.60
N SER A 29 22.70 54.48 12.02
CA SER A 29 22.01 55.72 12.42
C SER A 29 21.99 56.65 11.18
N ASP A 30 20.93 57.45 11.05
CA ASP A 30 20.84 58.85 10.62
C ASP A 30 21.61 59.44 9.41
N ASP A 31 20.80 60.14 8.59
CA ASP A 31 21.00 61.44 7.93
C ASP A 31 22.23 61.68 7.01
N GLU A 32 21.96 61.90 5.71
CA GLU A 32 22.47 63.11 5.06
C GLU A 32 21.67 63.53 3.81
N VAL A 33 21.45 64.84 3.73
CA VAL A 33 20.73 65.62 2.71
C VAL A 33 21.70 65.92 1.55
N GLY A 34 21.24 65.89 0.30
CA GLY A 34 22.09 66.27 -0.83
C GLY A 34 21.34 66.44 -2.14
N GLU A 35 21.09 67.68 -2.51
CA GLU A 35 20.31 68.12 -3.66
C GLU A 35 20.97 67.88 -5.04
N THR A 36 20.10 67.95 -6.06
CA THR A 36 20.26 68.63 -7.37
C THR A 36 20.64 67.85 -8.64
N GLN A 37 19.68 67.92 -9.59
CA GLN A 37 19.79 68.46 -10.95
C GLN A 37 19.88 67.52 -12.19
N THR A 38 18.79 67.60 -12.97
CA THR A 38 18.67 67.82 -14.43
C THR A 38 18.98 66.72 -15.45
N GLY A 39 18.02 66.57 -16.38
CA GLY A 39 18.19 66.01 -17.74
C GLY A 39 17.03 65.07 -18.10
N SER A 40 15.86 65.57 -18.53
CA SER A 40 15.50 65.95 -19.92
C SER A 40 14.94 64.78 -20.76
N GLU A 41 13.64 64.93 -21.10
CA GLU A 41 12.98 64.66 -22.40
C GLU A 41 12.93 63.19 -22.88
N SER A 42 11.80 62.57 -23.20
CA SER A 42 10.83 63.03 -24.20
C SER A 42 9.63 62.06 -24.33
N ASP A 43 8.47 62.68 -24.54
CA ASP A 43 7.20 62.30 -25.19
C ASP A 43 6.91 60.85 -25.67
N SER A 44 5.76 60.32 -25.25
CA SER A 44 4.77 59.77 -26.19
C SER A 44 3.33 59.75 -25.64
N SER A 45 2.47 60.40 -26.43
CA SER A 45 0.99 60.40 -26.49
C SER A 45 0.31 59.09 -26.11
N GLY A 46 -0.77 59.08 -25.30
CA GLY A 46 -2.15 59.45 -25.67
C GLY A 46 -2.92 58.17 -26.08
N THR A 47 -4.15 57.83 -25.68
CA THR A 47 -5.38 58.56 -25.32
C THR A 47 -6.33 57.55 -24.64
N SER A 48 -6.95 57.91 -23.51
CA SER A 48 -8.39 58.14 -23.32
C SER A 48 -9.34 56.99 -23.72
N ALA A 49 -9.87 56.28 -22.72
CA ALA A 49 -11.23 55.76 -22.72
C ALA A 49 -11.82 55.86 -21.30
N GLU A 50 -12.76 56.79 -21.17
CA GLU A 50 -13.79 56.86 -20.13
C GLU A 50 -14.56 55.52 -20.16
N GLY A 51 -14.99 54.89 -19.07
CA GLY A 51 -15.69 55.41 -17.91
C GLY A 51 -16.92 54.51 -17.73
N SER A 52 -17.06 53.83 -16.61
CA SER A 52 -18.36 53.47 -16.03
C SER A 52 -18.20 52.95 -14.60
N SER A 53 -18.84 53.70 -13.72
CA SER A 53 -19.10 53.51 -12.31
C SER A 53 -20.22 52.50 -12.06
N SER A 54 -20.04 51.66 -11.04
CA SER A 54 -21.05 51.14 -10.11
C SER A 54 -20.28 50.30 -9.07
N GLU A 55 -19.92 50.83 -7.90
CA GLU A 55 -20.78 50.86 -6.70
C GLU A 55 -21.78 49.70 -6.64
N GLU A 56 -21.45 48.65 -5.88
CA GLU A 56 -22.36 48.09 -4.88
C GLU A 56 -21.54 47.39 -3.78
N SER A 57 -21.59 48.02 -2.61
CA SER A 57 -21.28 47.51 -1.30
C SER A 57 -22.35 46.51 -0.85
N GLY A 58 -21.96 45.31 -0.43
CA GLY A 58 -22.84 44.34 0.21
C GLY A 58 -22.13 43.58 1.32
N SER A 59 -22.23 44.10 2.54
CA SER A 59 -21.88 43.40 3.79
C SER A 59 -23.11 42.67 4.35
N SER A 60 -22.95 41.40 4.70
CA SER A 60 -23.74 40.66 5.71
C SER A 60 -23.05 39.29 5.89
N SER A 61 -22.21 39.03 6.89
CA SER A 61 -22.55 38.75 8.31
C SER A 61 -23.84 37.95 8.50
N SER A 62 -23.69 36.64 8.71
CA SER A 62 -24.65 35.84 9.48
C SER A 62 -23.89 34.72 10.19
N GLU A 63 -23.71 34.94 11.49
CA GLU A 63 -23.37 33.92 12.49
C GLU A 63 -24.58 32.99 12.71
N SER A 64 -24.31 31.70 12.80
CA SER A 64 -25.15 30.68 13.44
C SER A 64 -24.21 29.48 13.68
N GLY A 65 -23.81 29.11 14.89
CA GLY A 65 -24.58 29.09 16.13
C GLY A 65 -25.39 27.79 16.15
N SER A 66 -24.74 26.66 16.45
CA SER A 66 -25.41 25.40 16.77
C SER A 66 -24.59 24.69 17.84
N GLU A 67 -25.07 24.86 19.07
CA GLU A 67 -24.67 24.11 20.25
C GLU A 67 -25.56 22.87 20.38
N SER A 68 -24.96 21.81 20.92
CA SER A 68 -25.59 20.70 21.66
C SER A 68 -26.47 19.75 20.82
N GLU A 69 -26.57 18.45 21.08
CA GLU A 69 -26.60 17.76 22.37
C GLU A 69 -25.87 16.41 22.28
N SER A 70 -25.10 16.13 23.32
CA SER A 70 -24.56 14.83 23.70
C SER A 70 -25.68 13.94 24.23
N GLU A 71 -25.91 12.79 23.58
CA GLU A 71 -26.75 11.73 24.14
C GLU A 71 -25.87 10.60 24.71
N GLU A 72 -26.05 10.43 26.01
CA GLU A 72 -25.55 9.40 26.91
C GLU A 72 -26.48 8.18 26.86
N SER A 73 -25.93 7.01 27.22
CA SER A 73 -26.60 5.73 27.55
C SER A 73 -26.78 4.79 26.34
N THR A 74 -26.55 3.48 26.42
CA THR A 74 -26.70 2.58 27.57
C THR A 74 -25.96 1.28 27.26
N GLU A 75 -25.11 0.82 28.16
CA GLU A 75 -24.54 -0.52 28.13
C GLU A 75 -25.65 -1.54 28.44
N THR A 76 -25.81 -2.55 27.58
CA THR A 76 -26.67 -3.70 27.85
C THR A 76 -25.80 -4.95 27.77
N GLU A 77 -25.31 -5.37 28.93
CA GLU A 77 -24.72 -6.69 29.10
C GLU A 77 -25.81 -7.74 28.91
N THR A 78 -25.62 -8.63 27.95
CA THR A 78 -26.42 -9.85 27.82
C THR A 78 -25.47 -11.03 27.90
N GLU A 79 -25.30 -11.54 29.12
CA GLU A 79 -24.73 -12.86 29.35
C GLU A 79 -25.66 -13.90 28.72
N THR A 80 -25.12 -14.68 27.77
CA THR A 80 -25.78 -15.92 27.31
C THR A 80 -24.77 -17.04 27.41
N GLU A 81 -24.78 -17.70 28.56
CA GLU A 81 -24.24 -19.03 28.73
C GLU A 81 -25.08 -20.00 27.88
N SER A 82 -24.44 -20.75 26.99
CA SER A 82 -25.01 -21.99 26.46
C SER A 82 -23.90 -22.99 26.21
N SER A 83 -23.75 -23.86 27.21
CA SER A 83 -23.08 -25.13 27.12
C SER A 83 -23.85 -26.03 26.15
N SER A 84 -23.17 -26.59 25.15
CA SER A 84 -23.66 -27.79 24.47
C SER A 84 -22.49 -28.73 24.24
N GLU A 85 -22.41 -29.70 25.13
CA GLU A 85 -21.64 -30.93 25.00
C GLU A 85 -22.17 -31.71 23.78
N SER A 86 -21.26 -32.11 22.89
CA SER A 86 -21.53 -33.05 21.80
C SER A 86 -20.44 -34.11 21.83
N GLU A 87 -20.67 -35.15 22.64
CA GLU A 87 -20.01 -36.43 22.49
C GLU A 87 -20.51 -37.10 21.19
N GLY A 88 -19.58 -37.62 20.39
CA GLY A 88 -19.91 -38.21 19.09
C GLY A 88 -18.82 -39.13 18.56
N GLU A 89 -18.76 -40.32 19.17
CA GLU A 89 -18.52 -41.64 18.56
C GLU A 89 -17.28 -41.86 17.67
N SER A 90 -16.37 -42.62 18.26
CA SER A 90 -15.35 -43.46 17.64
C SER A 90 -15.94 -44.43 16.61
N ALA A 91 -15.32 -44.50 15.43
CA ALA A 91 -15.50 -45.63 14.51
C ALA A 91 -14.13 -46.23 14.18
N ASP A 92 -13.84 -47.35 14.85
CA ASP A 92 -12.80 -48.31 14.47
C ASP A 92 -13.07 -48.82 13.06
N THR A 93 -12.07 -48.74 12.17
CA THR A 93 -12.03 -49.52 10.94
C THR A 93 -10.75 -50.34 10.93
N GLU A 94 -10.88 -51.59 11.39
CA GLU A 94 -9.96 -52.65 11.04
C GLU A 94 -10.21 -53.11 9.60
N GLY A 95 -9.16 -53.33 8.83
CA GLY A 95 -9.26 -53.77 7.44
C GLY A 95 -7.94 -54.25 6.85
N GLU A 96 -7.58 -55.47 7.21
CA GLU A 96 -6.99 -56.53 6.38
C GLU A 96 -5.65 -56.32 5.66
N SER A 97 -4.69 -57.07 6.19
CA SER A 97 -3.46 -57.55 5.56
C SER A 97 -3.74 -58.41 4.32
N ALA A 98 -3.09 -58.11 3.20
CA ALA A 98 -2.93 -59.04 2.09
C ALA A 98 -1.43 -59.19 1.79
N ASP A 99 -0.89 -60.35 2.17
CA ASP A 99 0.38 -60.88 1.69
C ASP A 99 0.33 -61.04 0.17
N THR A 100 1.33 -60.51 -0.54
CA THR A 100 1.64 -60.89 -1.92
C THR A 100 3.14 -61.10 -2.04
N GLU A 101 3.54 -62.37 -1.95
CA GLU A 101 4.83 -62.81 -2.48
C GLU A 101 4.73 -62.96 -4.00
N GLY A 102 5.72 -62.44 -4.73
CA GLY A 102 5.76 -62.51 -6.19
C GLY A 102 7.08 -62.03 -6.79
N GLU A 103 8.05 -62.92 -6.77
CA GLU A 103 9.11 -63.18 -7.76
C GLU A 103 9.86 -62.04 -8.48
N SER A 104 11.17 -62.11 -8.29
CA SER A 104 12.29 -61.50 -9.00
C SER A 104 12.22 -61.57 -10.53
N ALA A 105 12.47 -60.43 -11.18
CA ALA A 105 13.04 -60.37 -12.52
C ALA A 105 14.03 -59.20 -12.62
N ASP A 106 15.31 -59.54 -12.78
CA ASP A 106 16.39 -58.64 -13.15
C ASP A 106 16.04 -57.88 -14.44
N THR A 107 16.00 -56.55 -14.37
CA THR A 107 16.11 -55.68 -15.55
C THR A 107 17.23 -54.67 -15.28
N GLU A 108 18.32 -54.83 -16.02
CA GLU A 108 19.42 -53.89 -16.06
C GLU A 108 19.00 -52.58 -16.73
N GLY A 109 19.43 -51.47 -16.14
CA GLY A 109 19.65 -50.21 -16.86
C GLY A 109 18.67 -49.08 -16.56
N GLU A 110 18.57 -48.66 -15.30
CA GLU A 110 17.96 -47.37 -14.98
C GLU A 110 19.05 -46.35 -14.66
N SER A 111 19.11 -45.33 -15.52
CA SER A 111 19.67 -44.03 -15.17
C SER A 111 19.08 -43.62 -13.84
N SER A 112 19.94 -43.30 -12.87
CA SER A 112 19.54 -42.60 -11.66
C SER A 112 18.95 -41.25 -12.09
N GLU A 113 17.63 -41.23 -12.31
CA GLU A 113 16.83 -40.05 -12.02
C GLU A 113 17.07 -39.78 -10.55
N THR A 114 17.92 -38.79 -10.28
CA THR A 114 17.87 -38.09 -9.01
C THR A 114 16.43 -37.60 -8.91
N THR A 115 15.60 -38.31 -8.14
CA THR A 115 14.43 -37.72 -7.48
C THR A 115 14.93 -36.42 -6.90
N GLY A 116 14.64 -35.31 -7.59
CA GLY A 116 14.83 -33.99 -7.03
C GLY A 116 14.09 -34.03 -5.71
N GLU A 117 14.82 -33.85 -4.61
CA GLU A 117 14.16 -33.49 -3.36
C GLU A 117 13.29 -32.29 -3.72
N GLU A 118 11.97 -32.47 -3.68
CA GLU A 118 11.04 -31.35 -3.71
C GLU A 118 11.53 -30.40 -2.62
N GLU A 119 11.91 -29.19 -3.04
CA GLU A 119 12.41 -28.19 -2.10
C GLU A 119 11.36 -27.99 -1.01
N PRO A 120 11.79 -27.85 0.25
CA PRO A 120 10.84 -27.77 1.34
C PRO A 120 9.93 -26.57 1.15
N GLU A 121 8.63 -26.82 1.21
CA GLU A 121 7.60 -25.78 1.24
C GLU A 121 8.02 -24.69 2.24
N SER A 122 7.95 -23.42 1.83
CA SER A 122 8.38 -22.28 2.64
C SER A 122 7.26 -21.26 2.81
N ASP A 123 7.16 -20.71 4.01
CA ASP A 123 6.20 -19.65 4.33
C ASP A 123 6.50 -18.40 3.48
N ILE A 124 5.47 -17.61 3.17
CA ILE A 124 5.66 -16.27 2.57
C ILE A 124 5.43 -15.21 3.65
N GLU A 125 6.44 -14.39 3.89
CA GLU A 125 6.33 -13.18 4.70
C GLU A 125 5.88 -12.02 3.83
N VAL A 126 4.84 -11.32 4.29
CA VAL A 126 4.29 -10.14 3.64
C VAL A 126 4.39 -8.96 4.60
N VAL A 127 4.97 -7.86 4.15
CA VAL A 127 4.93 -6.58 4.87
C VAL A 127 4.20 -5.59 3.99
N ILE A 128 3.17 -4.94 4.52
CA ILE A 128 2.29 -4.07 3.73
C ILE A 128 1.78 -2.91 4.57
N THR A 129 1.59 -1.77 3.91
CA THR A 129 0.77 -0.67 4.41
C THR A 129 0.11 0.05 3.26
N SER A 130 -0.93 0.83 3.55
CA SER A 130 -1.63 1.64 2.56
C SER A 130 -2.09 2.94 3.20
N ASP A 131 -2.20 3.98 2.40
CA ASP A 131 -2.88 5.20 2.79
C ASP A 131 -4.40 4.96 2.83
N ASN A 132 -5.02 5.30 3.97
CA ASN A 132 -6.41 5.03 4.34
C ASN A 132 -6.75 3.59 4.70
N ALA A 133 -6.92 2.67 3.76
CA ALA A 133 -7.47 1.37 4.11
C ALA A 133 -7.13 0.25 3.12
N TYR A 134 -6.90 -0.94 3.69
CA TYR A 134 -6.57 -2.12 2.91
C TYR A 134 -6.97 -3.44 3.57
N GLY A 135 -6.84 -4.51 2.80
CA GLY A 135 -6.78 -5.88 3.27
C GLY A 135 -5.84 -6.69 2.40
N PHE A 136 -5.37 -7.81 2.93
CA PHE A 136 -4.45 -8.72 2.26
C PHE A 136 -5.06 -10.12 2.22
N GLY A 137 -4.83 -10.87 1.15
CA GLY A 137 -5.29 -12.25 1.04
C GLY A 137 -4.51 -13.05 0.01
N TYR A 138 -4.84 -14.33 -0.08
CA TYR A 138 -4.22 -15.25 -1.04
C TYR A 138 -5.25 -16.30 -1.47
N GLY A 139 -5.05 -16.86 -2.66
CA GLY A 139 -5.95 -17.88 -3.18
C GLY A 139 -5.64 -18.25 -4.62
N THR A 140 -6.68 -18.67 -5.33
CA THR A 140 -6.60 -19.09 -6.74
C THR A 140 -6.98 -17.93 -7.65
N GLU A 141 -6.74 -18.06 -8.95
CA GLU A 141 -7.17 -17.10 -9.98
C GLU A 141 -8.64 -16.67 -9.86
N SER A 142 -9.51 -17.58 -9.39
CA SER A 142 -10.96 -17.37 -9.33
C SER A 142 -11.48 -16.82 -8.00
N ALA A 143 -10.70 -16.92 -6.91
CA ALA A 143 -11.15 -16.55 -5.57
C ALA A 143 -10.00 -16.53 -4.57
N MET A 144 -10.07 -15.59 -3.62
CA MET A 144 -9.33 -15.64 -2.37
C MET A 144 -9.88 -16.74 -1.46
N ALA A 145 -8.96 -17.57 -0.95
CA ALA A 145 -9.24 -18.59 0.05
C ALA A 145 -9.10 -18.05 1.48
N ASN A 146 -8.25 -17.03 1.66
CA ASN A 146 -8.02 -16.37 2.93
C ASN A 146 -7.99 -14.85 2.75
N TYR A 147 -8.43 -14.11 3.77
CA TYR A 147 -8.51 -12.65 3.74
C TYR A 147 -8.36 -12.06 5.14
N TYR A 148 -7.28 -11.29 5.30
CA TYR A 148 -7.00 -10.43 6.44
C TYR A 148 -7.43 -9.02 6.05
N GLY A 149 -8.66 -8.65 6.42
CA GLY A 149 -9.32 -7.46 5.92
C GLY A 149 -9.65 -6.41 6.97
N GLY A 150 -10.13 -5.28 6.47
CA GLY A 150 -10.72 -4.22 7.29
C GLY A 150 -9.72 -3.36 8.05
N ILE A 151 -8.47 -3.30 7.59
CA ILE A 151 -7.50 -2.37 8.16
C ILE A 151 -7.81 -0.97 7.68
N GLU A 152 -7.96 -0.05 8.62
CA GLU A 152 -8.27 1.35 8.38
C GLU A 152 -7.29 2.24 9.16
N ASN A 153 -6.31 2.76 8.43
CA ASN A 153 -5.32 3.71 8.88
C ASN A 153 -5.94 5.12 8.96
N THR A 154 -6.14 5.59 10.17
CA THR A 154 -6.75 6.92 10.46
C THR A 154 -5.71 8.00 10.76
N THR A 155 -4.43 7.62 10.88
CA THR A 155 -3.34 8.53 11.20
C THR A 155 -2.11 8.22 10.37
N ALA A 156 -1.30 9.23 10.06
CA ALA A 156 -0.01 9.07 9.39
C ALA A 156 0.90 8.07 10.12
N GLY A 157 0.83 8.01 11.46
CA GLY A 157 1.62 7.07 12.24
C GLY A 157 1.27 5.60 11.98
N GLN A 158 0.02 5.31 11.59
CA GLN A 158 -0.42 3.96 11.22
C GLN A 158 0.03 3.54 9.82
N ILE A 159 0.64 4.46 9.07
CA ILE A 159 1.12 4.19 7.72
C ILE A 159 2.65 4.16 7.72
N PHE A 160 3.27 5.19 8.29
CA PHE A 160 4.68 5.48 8.07
C PHE A 160 5.61 5.06 9.24
N ASN A 161 5.09 4.94 10.47
CA ASN A 161 5.96 4.69 11.63
C ASN A 161 6.42 3.23 11.73
N CYS A 162 7.59 3.01 12.32
CA CYS A 162 8.06 1.65 12.64
C CYS A 162 7.27 0.95 13.74
N ASN A 163 6.52 1.70 14.55
CA ASN A 163 5.65 1.13 15.57
C ASN A 163 4.19 1.43 15.21
N GLY A 164 3.51 0.40 14.70
CA GLY A 164 2.11 0.47 14.29
C GLY A 164 1.86 0.94 12.85
N GLY A 165 2.91 1.10 12.03
CA GLY A 165 2.82 1.37 10.59
C GLY A 165 2.60 0.09 9.78
N PRO A 166 3.56 -0.33 8.94
CA PRO A 166 3.43 -1.57 8.17
C PRO A 166 3.12 -2.79 9.03
N GLU A 167 2.19 -3.61 8.54
CA GLU A 167 1.81 -4.86 9.17
C GLU A 167 2.49 -6.03 8.49
N THR A 168 2.76 -7.08 9.28
CA THR A 168 3.39 -8.31 8.81
C THR A 168 2.40 -9.45 8.86
N TYR A 169 2.28 -10.19 7.75
CA TYR A 169 1.49 -11.41 7.64
C TYR A 169 2.39 -12.57 7.23
N GLN A 170 2.04 -13.77 7.71
CA GLN A 170 2.66 -15.02 7.28
C GLN A 170 1.62 -15.84 6.51
N ILE A 171 1.99 -16.29 5.32
CA ILE A 171 1.26 -17.32 4.59
C ILE A 171 1.96 -18.65 4.90
N PRO A 172 1.28 -19.62 5.53
CA PRO A 172 1.87 -20.93 5.77
C PRO A 172 2.29 -21.59 4.45
N ALA A 173 3.40 -22.31 4.48
CA ALA A 173 3.99 -23.00 3.33
C ALA A 173 2.98 -23.79 2.48
N GLU A 174 2.18 -24.66 3.12
CA GLU A 174 1.12 -25.44 2.45
C GLU A 174 0.11 -24.53 1.73
N ALA A 175 -0.24 -23.38 2.32
CA ALA A 175 -1.16 -22.43 1.72
C ALA A 175 -0.52 -21.62 0.58
N ALA A 176 0.77 -21.30 0.70
CA ALA A 176 1.55 -20.61 -0.32
C ALA A 176 1.66 -21.47 -1.59
N ASP A 177 1.92 -22.77 -1.46
CA ASP A 177 2.05 -23.68 -2.61
C ASP A 177 0.72 -23.99 -3.30
N ASN A 178 -0.40 -23.82 -2.58
CA ASN A 178 -1.74 -23.92 -3.15
C ASN A 178 -2.28 -22.58 -3.69
N ALA A 179 -1.60 -21.47 -3.43
CA ALA A 179 -2.00 -20.16 -3.93
C ALA A 179 -1.50 -19.97 -5.38
N SER A 180 -2.38 -19.51 -6.26
CA SER A 180 -2.00 -19.02 -7.59
C SER A 180 -1.70 -17.52 -7.57
N TYR A 181 -2.33 -16.78 -6.65
CA TYR A 181 -2.21 -15.34 -6.54
C TYR A 181 -2.20 -14.86 -5.08
N LEU A 182 -1.43 -13.79 -4.86
CA LEU A 182 -1.49 -12.94 -3.69
C LEU A 182 -2.32 -11.70 -4.05
N TYR A 183 -3.19 -11.26 -3.15
CA TYR A 183 -4.15 -10.19 -3.39
C TYR A 183 -4.00 -9.08 -2.37
N ILE A 184 -4.08 -7.83 -2.83
CA ILE A 184 -4.22 -6.65 -1.99
C ILE A 184 -5.52 -5.95 -2.36
N VAL A 185 -6.37 -5.70 -1.37
CA VAL A 185 -7.63 -4.98 -1.54
C VAL A 185 -7.48 -3.61 -0.92
N THR A 186 -7.77 -2.52 -1.63
CA THR A 186 -7.64 -1.16 -1.08
C THR A 186 -8.87 -0.32 -1.34
N TRP A 187 -9.14 0.64 -0.44
CA TRP A 187 -10.14 1.68 -0.62
C TRP A 187 -9.66 2.98 0.04
N ALA A 188 -9.98 4.11 -0.57
CA ALA A 188 -9.48 5.42 -0.17
C ALA A 188 -10.60 6.31 0.39
N ASP A 189 -10.24 7.32 1.16
CA ASP A 189 -11.17 8.30 1.73
C ASP A 189 -11.56 9.43 0.76
N SER A 190 -11.03 9.41 -0.48
CA SER A 190 -11.23 10.47 -1.47
C SER A 190 -10.78 11.86 -1.00
N SER A 191 -9.70 11.98 -0.21
CA SER A 191 -9.30 13.28 0.37
C SER A 191 -8.00 13.85 -0.21
N THR A 192 -6.88 13.14 -0.05
CA THR A 192 -5.55 13.73 -0.22
C THR A 192 -4.67 12.86 -1.10
N THR A 193 -4.30 11.70 -0.58
CA THR A 193 -3.44 10.72 -1.22
C THR A 193 -4.08 9.34 -1.16
N GLN A 194 -3.61 8.47 -2.03
CA GLN A 194 -4.01 7.07 -2.04
C GLN A 194 -2.91 6.24 -2.66
N GLY A 195 -2.57 5.12 -2.04
CA GLY A 195 -1.45 4.28 -2.45
C GLY A 195 -1.31 3.07 -1.55
N VAL A 196 -0.70 2.02 -2.09
CA VAL A 196 -0.27 0.86 -1.32
C VAL A 196 1.19 0.56 -1.59
N ILE A 197 1.91 0.09 -0.57
CA ILE A 197 3.31 -0.32 -0.67
C ILE A 197 3.50 -1.60 0.13
N ALA A 198 4.16 -2.58 -0.49
CA ALA A 198 4.34 -3.89 0.11
C ALA A 198 5.63 -4.57 -0.35
N ARG A 199 6.04 -5.56 0.44
CA ARG A 199 7.14 -6.48 0.19
C ARG A 199 6.68 -7.90 0.51
N PHE A 200 7.08 -8.84 -0.34
CA PHE A 200 6.82 -10.26 -0.25
C PHE A 200 8.14 -11.00 -0.31
N ARG A 201 8.34 -12.05 0.50
CA ARG A 201 9.51 -12.93 0.39
C ARG A 201 9.23 -14.31 0.97
N ARG A 202 9.84 -15.36 0.42
CA ARG A 202 9.82 -16.68 1.06
C ARG A 202 10.78 -16.74 2.26
N ASP A 203 10.32 -17.31 3.36
CA ASP A 203 11.16 -17.66 4.51
C ASP A 203 11.75 -19.05 4.30
N GLY A 204 13.04 -19.12 4.01
CA GLY A 204 13.78 -20.39 3.86
C GLY A 204 14.18 -21.02 5.18
N GLY A 205 13.74 -20.48 6.31
CA GLY A 205 14.04 -20.98 7.65
C GLY A 205 15.54 -21.02 7.92
N LEU A 206 16.14 -22.20 7.86
CA LEU A 206 17.58 -22.38 8.10
C LEU A 206 18.47 -21.95 6.91
N MET A 207 17.90 -21.81 5.72
CA MET A 207 18.64 -21.42 4.50
C MET A 207 18.75 -19.90 4.35
N GLY A 208 17.93 -19.13 5.07
CA GLY A 208 17.86 -17.67 4.95
C GLY A 208 16.55 -17.23 4.32
N PHE A 209 16.48 -15.99 3.84
CA PHE A 209 15.31 -15.46 3.14
C PHE A 209 15.53 -15.55 1.63
N GLY A 210 14.44 -15.75 0.87
CA GLY A 210 14.41 -15.54 -0.57
C GLY A 210 14.60 -14.06 -0.93
N GLU A 211 14.73 -13.80 -2.22
CA GLU A 211 14.74 -12.44 -2.76
C GLU A 211 13.40 -11.74 -2.50
N ASP A 212 13.45 -10.45 -2.20
CA ASP A 212 12.25 -9.64 -1.99
C ASP A 212 11.56 -9.39 -3.34
N VAL A 213 10.23 -9.54 -3.37
CA VAL A 213 9.37 -9.02 -4.44
C VAL A 213 8.59 -7.84 -3.89
N LEU A 214 8.62 -6.73 -4.61
CA LEU A 214 8.16 -5.44 -4.14
C LEU A 214 6.97 -4.93 -4.96
N THR A 215 6.15 -4.09 -4.34
CA THR A 215 5.34 -3.17 -5.13
C THR A 215 6.29 -2.27 -5.92
N GLY A 216 6.16 -2.24 -7.25
CA GLY A 216 7.15 -1.61 -8.14
C GLY A 216 7.87 -2.58 -9.07
N ASP A 217 7.88 -3.87 -8.75
CA ASP A 217 8.38 -4.90 -9.65
C ASP A 217 7.36 -5.25 -10.75
N GLU A 218 7.78 -5.99 -11.76
CA GLU A 218 6.90 -6.45 -12.83
C GLU A 218 5.92 -7.54 -12.36
N GLY A 219 4.79 -7.70 -13.06
CA GLY A 219 3.82 -8.77 -12.81
C GLY A 219 2.61 -8.38 -11.95
N TRP A 220 2.53 -7.14 -11.47
CA TRP A 220 1.33 -6.62 -10.81
C TRP A 220 0.21 -6.32 -11.81
N GLU A 221 -1.00 -6.73 -11.42
CA GLU A 221 -2.25 -6.36 -12.10
C GLU A 221 -3.19 -5.70 -11.09
N VAL A 222 -4.06 -4.82 -11.56
CA VAL A 222 -5.14 -4.23 -10.76
C VAL A 222 -6.48 -4.35 -11.48
N CYS A 223 -7.52 -4.60 -10.70
CA CYS A 223 -8.89 -4.43 -11.11
C CYS A 223 -9.55 -3.34 -10.25
N ALA A 224 -9.94 -2.24 -10.91
CA ALA A 224 -10.70 -1.17 -10.30
C ALA A 224 -12.18 -1.49 -10.45
N THR A 225 -12.88 -1.78 -9.35
CA THR A 225 -14.26 -2.32 -9.41
C THR A 225 -15.31 -1.27 -9.71
N GLY A 226 -15.00 0.01 -9.46
CA GLY A 226 -15.93 1.12 -9.59
C GLY A 226 -16.90 1.32 -8.43
N SER A 227 -16.79 0.51 -7.38
CA SER A 227 -17.63 0.62 -6.18
C SER A 227 -16.93 1.42 -5.09
N ASN A 228 -17.60 2.38 -4.47
CA ASN A 228 -16.97 3.17 -3.41
C ASN A 228 -17.16 2.52 -2.02
N TYR A 229 -16.07 2.42 -1.25
CA TYR A 229 -16.08 2.11 0.18
C TYR A 229 -15.38 3.24 0.93
N ASN A 230 -16.09 3.84 1.87
CA ASN A 230 -15.49 4.84 2.76
C ASN A 230 -14.73 4.14 3.90
N PRO A 231 -13.58 4.67 4.32
CA PRO A 231 -12.98 4.29 5.60
C PRO A 231 -13.97 4.48 6.76
N GLY A 232 -13.93 3.58 7.73
CA GLY A 232 -14.92 3.40 8.79
C GLY A 232 -16.01 2.37 8.45
N SER A 233 -16.02 1.83 7.23
CA SER A 233 -17.00 0.82 6.80
C SER A 233 -16.61 -0.61 7.15
N GLY A 234 -15.33 -0.85 7.48
CA GLY A 234 -14.76 -2.19 7.63
C GLY A 234 -14.41 -2.86 6.31
N GLY A 235 -14.57 -2.14 5.18
CA GLY A 235 -14.19 -2.61 3.85
C GLY A 235 -15.18 -3.61 3.21
N PRO A 236 -14.85 -4.10 2.01
CA PRO A 236 -15.64 -5.11 1.31
C PRO A 236 -15.54 -6.48 1.97
N SER A 237 -16.65 -7.22 2.05
CA SER A 237 -16.63 -8.61 2.52
C SER A 237 -15.95 -9.55 1.51
N LEU A 238 -15.41 -10.68 1.98
CA LEU A 238 -14.77 -11.69 1.12
C LEU A 238 -15.66 -12.15 -0.06
N ASP A 239 -16.96 -12.35 0.15
CA ASP A 239 -17.90 -12.73 -0.92
C ASP A 239 -18.00 -11.67 -2.02
N VAL A 240 -18.02 -10.39 -1.63
CA VAL A 240 -18.01 -9.27 -2.58
C VAL A 240 -16.69 -9.22 -3.34
N ILE A 241 -15.57 -9.45 -2.66
CA ILE A 241 -14.27 -9.44 -3.32
C ILE A 241 -14.15 -10.58 -4.33
N ASN A 242 -14.54 -11.80 -3.94
CA ASN A 242 -14.53 -12.96 -4.83
C ASN A 242 -15.49 -12.80 -6.02
N THR A 243 -16.64 -12.14 -5.82
CA THR A 243 -17.53 -11.78 -6.93
C THR A 243 -16.81 -10.86 -7.93
N ASN A 244 -16.13 -9.83 -7.43
CA ASN A 244 -15.39 -8.91 -8.30
C ASN A 244 -14.21 -9.61 -8.99
N ILE A 245 -13.47 -10.51 -8.33
CA ILE A 245 -12.40 -11.30 -8.99
C ILE A 245 -12.95 -12.06 -10.21
N VAL A 246 -14.11 -12.71 -10.06
CA VAL A 246 -14.77 -13.41 -11.18
C VAL A 246 -15.17 -12.45 -12.28
N ASP A 247 -15.74 -11.29 -11.94
CA ASP A 247 -16.15 -10.29 -12.93
C ASP A 247 -14.95 -9.68 -13.66
N CYS A 248 -13.83 -9.44 -12.97
CA CYS A 248 -12.58 -8.96 -13.55
C CYS A 248 -11.96 -9.98 -14.51
N ASN A 249 -11.99 -11.27 -14.16
CA ASN A 249 -11.53 -12.35 -15.05
C ASN A 249 -12.41 -12.50 -16.30
N ALA A 250 -13.66 -12.03 -16.26
CA ALA A 250 -14.63 -12.13 -17.34
C ALA A 250 -14.76 -10.82 -18.16
N ASP A 251 -13.97 -9.79 -17.86
CA ASP A 251 -14.11 -8.44 -18.42
C ASP A 251 -15.56 -7.91 -18.32
N ALA A 252 -16.22 -8.21 -17.19
CA ALA A 252 -17.66 -8.01 -17.03
C ALA A 252 -18.04 -6.70 -16.31
N LEU A 253 -17.06 -5.94 -15.83
CA LEU A 253 -17.32 -4.69 -15.13
C LEU A 253 -17.64 -3.53 -16.11
N SER A 254 -18.25 -2.47 -15.59
CA SER A 254 -18.72 -1.35 -16.42
C SER A 254 -17.55 -0.47 -16.92
N PRO A 255 -17.37 -0.26 -18.23
CA PRO A 255 -16.30 0.59 -18.75
C PRO A 255 -16.40 2.06 -18.34
N ASP A 256 -17.57 2.51 -17.90
CA ASP A 256 -17.79 3.90 -17.50
C ASP A 256 -17.28 4.20 -16.08
N THR A 257 -17.05 3.17 -15.26
CA THR A 257 -16.75 3.34 -13.83
C THR A 257 -15.67 2.39 -13.30
N SER A 258 -15.07 1.55 -14.13
CA SER A 258 -14.17 0.48 -13.70
C SER A 258 -13.02 0.32 -14.69
N SER A 259 -12.08 -0.58 -14.40
CA SER A 259 -11.06 -1.00 -15.36
C SER A 259 -11.55 -2.05 -16.37
N VAL A 260 -12.84 -2.41 -16.35
CA VAL A 260 -13.50 -3.52 -17.09
C VAL A 260 -13.04 -4.90 -16.63
N GLY A 261 -11.74 -5.10 -16.52
CA GLY A 261 -11.08 -6.31 -16.05
C GLY A 261 -9.73 -6.00 -15.42
N TRP A 262 -8.82 -6.97 -15.45
CA TRP A 262 -7.45 -6.79 -14.99
C TRP A 262 -6.64 -5.94 -15.97
N VAL A 263 -5.92 -4.95 -15.45
CA VAL A 263 -4.96 -4.15 -16.21
C VAL A 263 -3.59 -4.20 -15.53
N ASP A 264 -2.52 -4.20 -16.31
CA ASP A 264 -1.12 -4.18 -15.87
C ASP A 264 -0.51 -2.77 -16.01
N ASP A 265 0.81 -2.67 -15.96
CA ASP A 265 1.56 -1.42 -16.12
C ASP A 265 1.62 -0.91 -17.57
N VAL A 266 1.35 -1.79 -18.56
CA VAL A 266 1.15 -1.38 -19.95
C VAL A 266 -0.19 -0.65 -20.08
N GLY A 267 -1.21 -1.16 -19.41
CA GLY A 267 -2.52 -0.54 -19.29
C GLY A 267 -3.39 -0.63 -20.54
N THR A 268 -4.57 -0.05 -20.45
CA THR A 268 -5.59 0.03 -21.50
C THR A 268 -6.22 1.43 -21.55
N GLU A 269 -7.23 1.62 -22.40
CA GLU A 269 -8.06 2.84 -22.36
C GLU A 269 -8.89 2.96 -21.07
N TYR A 270 -9.04 1.87 -20.32
CA TYR A 270 -9.80 1.82 -19.06
C TYR A 270 -8.91 1.96 -17.81
N GLY A 271 -7.59 2.06 -17.98
CA GLY A 271 -6.66 2.33 -16.89
C GLY A 271 -5.40 1.46 -16.90
N ALA A 272 -4.53 1.67 -15.93
CA ALA A 272 -3.27 0.95 -15.76
C ALA A 272 -2.89 0.82 -14.28
N VAL A 273 -2.08 -0.18 -13.93
CA VAL A 273 -1.26 -0.12 -12.71
C VAL A 273 -0.22 0.97 -12.89
N VAL A 274 0.06 1.72 -11.83
CA VAL A 274 1.11 2.74 -11.85
C VAL A 274 1.95 2.64 -10.59
N PHE A 275 3.26 2.86 -10.78
CA PHE A 275 4.23 2.88 -9.70
C PHE A 275 4.76 4.31 -9.53
N GLY A 276 4.75 4.77 -8.29
CA GLY A 276 5.18 6.09 -7.90
C GLY A 276 6.61 6.11 -7.39
N GLU A 277 6.84 6.97 -6.42
CA GLU A 277 8.12 7.08 -5.73
C GLU A 277 8.46 5.84 -4.90
N ASP A 278 9.75 5.61 -4.76
CA ASP A 278 10.32 4.59 -3.88
C ASP A 278 10.43 5.09 -2.42
N ASN A 279 10.67 4.16 -1.50
CA ASN A 279 10.82 4.42 -0.07
C ASN A 279 12.17 5.07 0.32
N THR A 280 12.75 5.87 -0.59
CA THR A 280 13.89 6.76 -0.32
C THR A 280 13.59 8.23 -0.60
N THR A 281 12.46 8.53 -1.26
CA THR A 281 12.16 9.87 -1.73
C THR A 281 11.85 10.81 -0.54
N PRO A 282 12.66 11.86 -0.30
CA PRO A 282 12.48 12.71 0.87
C PRO A 282 11.17 13.50 0.80
N TYR A 283 10.33 13.40 1.82
CA TYR A 283 9.08 14.14 1.90
C TYR A 283 9.30 15.61 2.27
N ASP A 284 8.77 16.52 1.46
CA ASP A 284 8.97 17.97 1.64
C ASP A 284 7.92 18.65 2.53
N GLY A 285 6.99 17.87 3.09
CA GLY A 285 5.93 18.35 3.98
C GLY A 285 4.61 18.63 3.26
N SER A 286 4.51 18.35 1.96
CA SER A 286 3.27 18.49 1.20
C SER A 286 3.11 17.40 0.14
N ALA A 287 1.92 16.81 0.05
CA ALA A 287 1.62 15.85 -1.01
C ALA A 287 1.54 16.59 -2.37
N LYS A 288 2.44 16.23 -3.29
CA LYS A 288 2.52 16.76 -4.65
C LYS A 288 3.00 15.66 -5.59
N ALA A 289 2.77 15.84 -6.89
CA ALA A 289 3.16 14.83 -7.87
C ALA A 289 4.67 14.52 -7.80
N GLY A 290 5.01 13.23 -7.60
CA GLY A 290 6.37 12.73 -7.38
C GLY A 290 6.99 13.05 -6.01
N ASN A 291 6.17 13.42 -5.02
CA ASN A 291 6.53 13.55 -3.61
C ASN A 291 5.27 13.42 -2.73
N GLU A 292 4.46 12.42 -3.00
CA GLU A 292 3.13 12.26 -2.40
C GLU A 292 3.19 11.80 -0.94
N PHE A 293 4.15 10.93 -0.61
CA PHE A 293 4.17 10.15 0.62
C PHE A 293 5.44 10.41 1.47
N PRO A 294 5.29 10.46 2.80
CA PRO A 294 6.38 10.21 3.74
C PRO A 294 7.03 8.83 3.57
N LEU A 295 8.26 8.70 4.05
CA LEU A 295 8.95 7.41 4.12
C LEU A 295 8.21 6.46 5.05
N VAL A 296 7.94 5.27 4.56
CA VAL A 296 7.50 4.13 5.36
C VAL A 296 8.69 3.60 6.15
N CYS A 297 8.43 3.01 7.32
CA CYS A 297 9.47 2.46 8.18
C CYS A 297 10.53 1.65 7.42
N GLN A 298 11.74 2.22 7.33
CA GLN A 298 12.84 1.65 6.56
C GLN A 298 13.46 0.40 7.21
N ASP A 299 13.10 0.08 8.46
CA ASP A 299 13.55 -1.15 9.12
C ASP A 299 12.83 -2.40 8.58
N VAL A 300 11.62 -2.24 8.03
CA VAL A 300 10.77 -3.36 7.57
C VAL A 300 10.33 -3.24 6.12
N MET A 301 10.34 -2.02 5.55
CA MET A 301 10.03 -1.76 4.16
C MET A 301 11.31 -1.38 3.41
N PRO A 302 11.74 -2.17 2.39
CA PRO A 302 12.93 -1.90 1.60
C PRO A 302 12.90 -0.54 0.93
N GLU A 303 14.08 0.01 0.67
CA GLU A 303 14.27 1.31 0.03
C GLU A 303 13.70 1.34 -1.39
N GLU A 304 13.80 0.22 -2.11
CA GLU A 304 13.39 0.05 -3.49
C GLU A 304 11.88 -0.11 -3.67
N ALA A 305 11.14 -0.40 -2.60
CA ALA A 305 9.70 -0.59 -2.65
C ALA A 305 9.02 0.72 -3.07
N LYS A 306 8.12 0.64 -4.05
CA LYS A 306 7.40 1.78 -4.63
C LYS A 306 5.95 1.79 -4.22
N TRP A 307 5.40 2.98 -4.06
CA TRP A 307 3.95 3.14 -3.99
C TRP A 307 3.30 2.69 -5.29
N MET A 308 2.22 1.91 -5.19
CA MET A 308 1.46 1.39 -6.30
C MET A 308 0.01 1.84 -6.20
N TRP A 309 -0.60 2.20 -7.33
CA TRP A 309 -2.02 2.55 -7.40
C TRP A 309 -2.63 2.23 -8.76
N PHE A 310 -3.91 2.56 -8.94
CA PHE A 310 -4.60 2.53 -10.22
C PHE A 310 -4.62 3.93 -10.86
N ASN A 311 -4.27 3.98 -12.15
CA ASN A 311 -4.40 5.17 -12.97
C ASN A 311 -5.60 5.03 -13.91
N TRP A 312 -6.66 5.80 -13.66
CA TRP A 312 -7.91 5.76 -14.44
C TRP A 312 -7.80 6.43 -15.82
N ASP A 313 -6.77 7.26 -16.06
CA ASP A 313 -6.57 7.98 -17.32
C ASP A 313 -5.08 8.00 -17.72
N PRO A 314 -4.50 6.84 -18.08
CA PRO A 314 -3.08 6.71 -18.38
C PRO A 314 -2.63 7.52 -19.59
N ALA A 315 -3.56 7.94 -20.46
CA ALA A 315 -3.25 8.79 -21.60
C ALA A 315 -2.90 10.24 -21.20
N ASN A 316 -3.47 10.73 -20.09
CA ASN A 316 -3.30 12.12 -19.65
C ASN A 316 -2.58 12.25 -18.30
N VAL A 317 -2.81 11.31 -17.38
CA VAL A 317 -2.19 11.28 -16.05
C VAL A 317 -0.90 10.49 -16.12
N VAL A 318 0.22 11.21 -16.24
CA VAL A 318 1.56 10.61 -16.39
C VAL A 318 2.43 11.02 -15.20
N TRP A 319 2.75 10.05 -14.34
CA TRP A 319 3.69 10.24 -13.24
C TRP A 319 5.12 10.49 -13.76
N PRO A 320 5.93 11.39 -13.16
CA PRO A 320 5.64 12.19 -11.96
C PRO A 320 5.03 13.58 -12.25
N ASN A 321 4.67 13.90 -13.49
CA ASN A 321 4.15 15.24 -13.82
C ASN A 321 2.71 15.44 -13.34
N GLN A 322 1.93 14.37 -13.35
CA GLN A 322 0.61 14.27 -12.76
C GLN A 322 0.57 13.02 -11.90
N SER A 323 -0.28 13.01 -10.88
CA SER A 323 -0.30 11.94 -9.90
C SER A 323 -1.63 11.22 -9.89
N PRO A 324 -1.66 9.90 -10.16
CA PRO A 324 -2.81 9.06 -9.85
C PRO A 324 -2.94 8.78 -8.35
N PHE A 325 -1.90 9.08 -7.57
CA PHE A 325 -1.87 8.95 -6.11
C PHE A 325 -2.47 10.15 -5.39
N LEU A 326 -2.71 11.26 -6.08
CA LEU A 326 -3.41 12.41 -5.51
C LEU A 326 -4.89 12.35 -5.88
N TRP A 327 -5.76 12.63 -4.91
CA TRP A 327 -7.19 12.68 -5.17
C TRP A 327 -7.53 13.80 -6.19
N PRO A 328 -8.11 13.48 -7.36
CA PRO A 328 -8.35 14.47 -8.41
C PRO A 328 -9.61 15.32 -8.18
N GLY A 329 -10.40 15.04 -7.14
CA GLY A 329 -11.71 15.66 -6.90
C GLY A 329 -12.84 15.06 -7.72
N GLY A 330 -14.09 15.20 -7.26
CA GLY A 330 -15.28 14.70 -7.96
C GLY A 330 -15.97 13.54 -7.25
N SER A 331 -16.76 12.75 -7.99
CA SER A 331 -17.48 11.58 -7.44
C SER A 331 -16.84 10.30 -8.00
N ASN A 332 -16.06 9.61 -7.17
CA ASN A 332 -15.32 8.38 -7.51
C ASN A 332 -14.57 8.36 -8.88
N PRO A 333 -13.84 9.43 -9.25
CA PRO A 333 -12.95 9.46 -10.44
C PRO A 333 -11.87 8.37 -10.36
N ASP A 334 -11.52 7.99 -9.14
CA ASP A 334 -10.72 6.86 -8.70
C ASP A 334 -10.97 5.47 -9.24
N HIS A 335 -12.26 5.24 -9.51
CA HIS A 335 -12.85 3.91 -9.54
C HIS A 335 -12.47 3.06 -8.31
N GLN A 336 -12.61 3.65 -7.11
CA GLN A 336 -12.24 3.08 -5.81
C GLN A 336 -12.79 1.66 -5.57
N PHE A 337 -12.30 1.03 -4.49
CA PHE A 337 -12.25 -0.42 -4.30
C PHE A 337 -11.44 -1.09 -5.41
N LEU A 338 -10.13 -1.11 -5.15
CA LEU A 338 -9.15 -1.72 -6.03
C LEU A 338 -8.78 -3.10 -5.49
N ILE A 339 -8.60 -4.04 -6.40
CA ILE A 339 -8.05 -5.36 -6.11
C ILE A 339 -6.77 -5.47 -6.93
N PHE A 340 -5.63 -5.45 -6.28
CA PHE A 340 -4.36 -5.80 -6.89
C PHE A 340 -4.11 -7.29 -6.75
N ARG A 341 -3.44 -7.89 -7.73
CA ARG A 341 -2.95 -9.25 -7.63
C ARG A 341 -1.53 -9.38 -8.17
N LEU A 342 -0.81 -10.34 -7.62
CA LEU A 342 0.52 -10.77 -8.04
C LEU A 342 0.51 -12.30 -8.12
N ALA A 343 1.03 -12.87 -9.21
CA ALA A 343 1.12 -14.32 -9.34
C ALA A 343 2.08 -14.88 -8.28
N ALA A 344 1.66 -15.93 -7.58
CA ALA A 344 2.41 -16.47 -6.44
C ALA A 344 3.74 -17.14 -6.86
N ASP A 345 3.83 -17.60 -8.11
CA ASP A 345 5.05 -18.18 -8.70
C ASP A 345 6.13 -17.13 -9.02
N LEU A 346 5.80 -15.84 -8.94
CA LEU A 346 6.77 -14.76 -9.03
C LEU A 346 7.55 -14.55 -7.73
N ILE A 347 7.13 -15.14 -6.61
CA ILE A 347 7.88 -15.08 -5.34
C ILE A 347 8.99 -16.13 -5.37
N PRO A 348 10.28 -15.73 -5.47
CA PRO A 348 11.37 -16.67 -5.66
C PRO A 348 11.56 -17.59 -4.45
N ASP A 349 11.92 -18.84 -4.72
CA ASP A 349 12.29 -19.79 -3.68
C ASP A 349 13.53 -19.30 -2.91
N PRO A 350 13.64 -19.66 -1.61
CA PRO A 350 14.81 -19.34 -0.81
C PRO A 350 16.12 -19.85 -1.42
N GLN A 351 17.18 -19.03 -1.40
CA GLN A 351 18.50 -19.34 -1.99
C GLN A 351 19.50 -19.94 -0.99
#